data_AF-A0A511QJ00-F1
#
_entry.id   AF-A0A511QJ00-F1
#
_cell.length_a   1.000
_cell.length_b   1.000
_cell.length_c   1.000
_cell.angle_alpha   90.00
_cell.angle_beta   90.00
_cell.angle_gamma   90.00
#
_symmetry.space_group_name_H-M   'P 1'
#
loop_
_entity.id
_entity.type
_entity.pdbx_description
1 polymer ?
#
loop_
_entity_poly.entity_id
_entity_poly.type
_entity_poly.pdbx_seq_one_letter_code
_entity_poly.pdbx_strand_id
1 'polypeptide(L)' 'MVIDFSIGKIIATPHEVVIKLMGHNMAVLQAQVDAVQLLGGGANVILAHSSEVKWSIKLDNETQLQEIAAAIGIDIAG' A
#
# COMPACT_ATOMS: atom_id res chain seq x y z
N MET A 1 8.51 2.51 7.49
CA MET A 1 7.93 1.55 8.46
C MET A 1 7.67 0.21 7.79
N VAL A 2 7.45 -0.85 8.58
CA VAL A 2 6.98 -2.15 8.08
C VAL A 2 5.61 -2.44 8.69
N ILE A 3 4.62 -2.74 7.85
CA ILE A 3 3.27 -3.13 8.26
C ILE A 3 3.05 -4.59 7.83
N ASP A 4 2.66 -5.44 8.77
CA ASP A 4 2.26 -6.82 8.49
C ASP A 4 0.76 -6.85 8.14
N PHE A 5 0.40 -7.67 7.14
CA PHE A 5 -0.98 -7.90 6.74
C PHE A 5 -1.17 -9.34 6.24
N SER A 6 -2.41 -9.80 6.09
CA SER A 6 -2.76 -11.22 5.96
C SER A 6 -2.04 -11.97 4.83
N ILE A 7 -1.67 -11.28 3.76
CA ILE A 7 -1.01 -11.87 2.58
C ILE A 7 0.47 -11.47 2.43
N GLY A 8 1.04 -10.71 3.37
CA GLY A 8 2.38 -10.18 3.16
C GLY A 8 2.88 -9.15 4.14
N LYS A 9 3.83 -8.35 3.66
CA LYS A 9 4.37 -7.18 4.36
C LYS A 9 4.40 -5.97 3.45
N ILE A 10 4.13 -4.81 4.02
CA ILE A 10 4.25 -3.51 3.34
C ILE A 10 5.42 -2.77 3.96
N ILE A 11 6.34 -2.30 3.12
CA ILE A 11 7.44 -1.43 3.49
C ILE A 11 7.10 -0.07 2.92
N ALA A 12 6.77 0.88 3.80
CA ALA A 12 6.37 2.22 3.44
C ALA A 12 7.45 3.22 3.86
N THR A 13 7.88 4.06 2.93
CA THR A 13 8.83 5.16 3.18
C THR A 13 8.27 6.44 2.58
N PRO A 14 8.86 7.61 2.91
CA PRO A 14 8.46 8.86 2.26
C PRO A 14 8.66 8.90 0.74
N HIS A 15 9.36 7.92 0.14
CA HIS A 15 9.67 7.89 -1.29
C HIS A 15 8.89 6.81 -2.04
N GLU A 16 8.72 5.64 -1.44
CA GLU A 16 8.11 4.48 -2.09
C GLU A 16 7.32 3.58 -1.14
N VAL A 17 6.44 2.80 -1.75
CA VAL A 17 5.76 1.67 -1.13
C VAL A 17 6.20 0.38 -1.84
N VAL A 18 6.65 -0.60 -1.04
CA VAL A 18 6.98 -1.95 -1.49
C VAL A 18 6.09 -2.94 -0.77
N ILE A 19 5.27 -3.69 -1.51
CA ILE A 19 4.43 -4.77 -1.01
C ILE A 19 5.08 -6.10 -1.37
N LYS A 20 5.45 -6.87 -0.35
CA LYS A 20 5.95 -8.24 -0.51
C LYS A 20 4.81 -9.21 -0.23
N LEU A 21 4.29 -9.84 -1.28
CA LEU A 21 3.30 -10.91 -1.17
C LEU A 21 4.02 -12.20 -0.79
N MET A 22 3.57 -12.82 0.31
CA MET A 22 4.15 -14.03 0.86
C MET A 22 3.26 -15.23 0.52
N GLY A 23 3.89 -16.37 0.22
CA GLY A 23 3.19 -17.60 -0.21
C GLY A 23 4.15 -18.55 -0.92
N HIS A 24 3.61 -19.58 -1.58
CA HIS A 24 4.43 -20.53 -2.34
C HIS A 24 5.21 -19.84 -3.48
N ASN A 25 4.56 -18.88 -4.15
CA ASN A 25 5.18 -18.01 -5.14
C ASN A 25 5.20 -16.59 -4.56
N MET A 26 6.40 -16.04 -4.40
CA MET A 26 6.56 -14.67 -3.89
C MET A 26 6.45 -13.67 -5.04
N ALA A 27 5.81 -12.54 -4.78
CA ALA A 27 5.75 -11.40 -5.69
C ALA A 27 6.05 -10.10 -4.93
N VAL A 28 6.66 -9.16 -5.63
CA VAL A 28 6.94 -7.82 -5.09
C VAL A 28 6.25 -6.81 -5.98
N LEU A 29 5.42 -5.97 -5.38
CA LEU A 29 4.83 -4.80 -6.02
C LEU A 29 5.53 -3.57 -5.46
N GLN A 30 5.90 -2.64 -6.31
CA GLN A 30 6.59 -1.42 -5.92
C GLN A 30 5.98 -0.24 -6.67
N ALA A 31 5.88 0.89 -6.00
CA ALA A 31 5.51 2.17 -6.60
C ALA A 31 6.15 3.33 -5.83
N GLN A 32 6.46 4.40 -6.56
CA GLN A 32 6.80 5.70 -5.95
C GLN A 32 5.53 6.30 -5.31
N VAL A 33 5.70 7.07 -4.24
CA VAL A 33 4.58 7.64 -3.46
C VAL A 33 3.68 8.55 -4.31
N ASP A 34 4.25 9.25 -5.29
CA ASP A 34 3.49 10.11 -6.22
C ASP A 34 2.52 9.33 -7.13
N ALA A 35 2.74 8.04 -7.31
CA ALA A 35 1.85 7.13 -8.03
C ALA A 35 0.85 6.41 -7.11
N VAL A 36 0.94 6.58 -5.78
CA VAL A 36 0.12 5.86 -4.80
C VAL A 36 -1.11 6.69 -4.39
N GLN A 37 -2.25 6.01 -4.26
CA GLN A 37 -3.42 6.54 -3.57
C GLN A 37 -3.94 5.54 -2.54
N LEU A 38 -4.55 6.08 -1.47
CA LEU A 38 -5.15 5.32 -0.39
C LEU A 38 -6.65 5.55 -0.39
N LEU A 39 -7.45 4.49 -0.47
CA LEU A 39 -8.90 4.54 -0.47
C LEU A 39 -9.46 4.03 0.86
N GLY A 40 -10.08 4.95 1.61
CA GLY A 40 -10.77 4.72 2.87
C GLY A 40 -12.25 4.33 2.67
N GLY A 41 -13.12 4.78 3.58
CA GLY A 41 -14.57 4.59 3.46
C GLY A 41 -15.04 3.13 3.51
N GLY A 42 -14.27 2.25 4.16
CA GLY A 42 -14.54 0.81 4.23
C GLY A 42 -13.96 -0.01 3.07
N ALA A 43 -13.35 0.63 2.06
CA ALA A 43 -12.61 -0.08 1.02
C ALA A 43 -11.30 -0.66 1.56
N ASN A 44 -10.53 0.17 2.31
CA ASN A 44 -9.20 -0.14 2.83
C ASN A 44 -8.27 -0.63 1.72
N VAL A 45 -8.12 0.16 0.66
CA VAL A 45 -7.34 -0.23 -0.53
C VAL A 45 -6.16 0.71 -0.71
N ILE A 46 -4.98 0.15 -0.95
CA ILE A 46 -3.86 0.86 -1.54
C ILE A 46 -3.84 0.58 -3.03
N LEU A 47 -3.64 1.61 -3.83
CA LEU A 47 -3.45 1.50 -5.27
C LEU A 47 -2.20 2.24 -5.72
N ALA A 48 -1.55 1.71 -6.75
CA ALA A 48 -0.61 2.45 -7.56
C ALA A 48 -1.19 2.63 -8.96
N HIS A 49 -1.20 3.87 -9.45
CA HIS A 49 -1.73 4.19 -10.77
C HIS A 49 -0.89 5.28 -11.43
N SER A 50 -0.06 4.87 -12.38
CA SER A 50 0.61 5.73 -13.34
C SER A 50 0.58 5.07 -14.73
N SER A 51 1.24 5.67 -15.71
CA SER A 51 1.44 5.06 -17.04
C SER A 51 2.25 3.76 -17.01
N GLU A 52 3.09 3.56 -15.99
CA GLU A 52 4.07 2.46 -15.91
C GLU A 52 3.74 1.46 -14.80
N VAL A 53 2.93 1.86 -13.81
CA VAL A 53 2.54 0.99 -12.69
C VAL A 53 1.03 0.98 -12.50
N LYS A 54 0.45 -0.22 -12.42
CA LYS A 54 -0.96 -0.40 -12.10
C LYS A 54 -1.19 -1.66 -11.28
N TRP A 55 -1.52 -1.47 -10.01
CA TRP A 55 -1.94 -2.54 -9.10
C TRP A 55 -2.80 -1.97 -7.98
N SER A 56 -3.59 -2.84 -7.36
CA SER A 56 -4.30 -2.52 -6.12
C SER A 56 -4.27 -3.71 -5.19
N ILE A 57 -4.20 -3.43 -3.89
CA ILE A 57 -4.22 -4.44 -2.83
C ILE A 57 -5.18 -3.97 -1.74
N LYS A 58 -6.09 -4.86 -1.35
CA LYS A 58 -6.93 -4.65 -0.18
C LYS A 58 -6.12 -4.94 1.08
N LEU A 59 -6.17 -4.02 2.03
CA LEU A 59 -5.62 -4.14 3.37
C LEU A 59 -6.61 -4.86 4.29
N ASP A 60 -6.13 -5.37 5.42
CA ASP A 60 -6.97 -6.10 6.36
C ASP A 60 -7.94 -5.15 7.09
N ASN A 61 -7.50 -3.93 7.37
CA ASN A 61 -8.25 -2.98 8.18
C ASN A 61 -7.81 -1.53 7.95
N GLU A 62 -8.59 -0.61 8.51
CA GLU A 62 -8.36 0.83 8.43
C GLU A 62 -7.08 1.26 9.17
N THR A 63 -6.70 0.60 10.26
CA THR A 63 -5.47 0.93 11.00
C THR A 63 -4.24 0.82 10.11
N GLN A 64 -4.12 -0.24 9.30
CA GLN A 64 -3.04 -0.39 8.32
C GLN A 64 -3.03 0.75 7.30
N LEU A 65 -4.22 1.19 6.85
CA LEU A 65 -4.35 2.31 5.90
C LEU A 65 -3.83 3.62 6.51
N GLN A 66 -4.20 3.90 7.76
CA GLN A 66 -3.77 5.10 8.50
C GLN A 66 -2.26 5.10 8.77
N GLU A 67 -1.69 3.93 9.11
CA GLU A 67 -0.25 3.77 9.30
C GLU A 67 0.53 4.06 8.01
N ILE A 68 0.06 3.55 6.87
CA ILE A 68 0.69 3.81 5.56
C ILE A 68 0.61 5.31 5.23
N ALA A 69 -0.56 5.93 5.38
CA ALA A 69 -0.76 7.36 5.13
C ALA A 69 0.23 8.21 5.94
N ALA A 70 0.34 7.93 7.25
CA ALA A 70 1.27 8.62 8.13
C ALA A 70 2.74 8.42 7.73
N ALA A 71 3.12 7.24 7.24
CA ALA A 71 4.49 6.94 6.86
C ALA A 71 4.92 7.51 5.51
N ILE A 72 4.01 7.63 4.55
CA ILE A 72 4.30 8.15 3.20
C ILE A 72 3.91 9.61 3.01
N GLY A 73 3.18 10.19 3.97
CA GLY A 73 2.84 11.61 3.99
C GLY A 73 1.77 12.02 2.99
N ILE A 74 0.80 11.15 2.69
CA ILE A 74 -0.33 11.45 1.81
C ILE A 74 -1.66 11.23 2.53
N ASP A 75 -2.69 11.96 2.10
CA ASP A 75 -4.05 11.82 2.63
C ASP A 75 -4.74 10.55 2.13
N ILE A 76 -5.70 10.08 2.92
CA ILE A 76 -6.60 8.99 2.53
C ILE A 76 -7.80 9.60 1.81
N ALA A 77 -8.02 9.17 0.56
CA ALA A 77 -9.23 9.51 -0.18
C ALA A 77 -10.40 8.69 0.38
N GLY A 78 -11.48 9.36 0.77
CA GLY A 78 -12.68 8.79 1.37
C GLY A 78 -13.95 9.33 0.76
#